data_AF-A0AAN8P361-F1
#
_entry.id   AF-A0AAN8P361-F1
#
_cell.length_a   1.000
_cell.length_b   1.000
_cell.length_c   1.000
_cell.angle_alpha   90.00
_cell.angle_beta   90.00
_cell.angle_gamma   90.00
#
_symmetry.space_group_name_H-M   'P 1'
#
loop_
_entity.id
_entity.type
_entity.pdbx_description
1 polymer ?
#
loop_
_entity_poly.entity_id
_entity_poly.type
_entity_poly.pdbx_seq_one_letter_code
_entity_poly.pdbx_strand_id
1 'polypeptide(L)'
;MCHIVGSVSPWVGSFLYHLFMNHAQGERLYRRLLQLDMIGIWVTQSFGALPMICTTSFCFPWTIRWLVIFSYCLMSAWGLHKAVRAWSPWDRRMCFALPFVTRLCLTLLRVTGIGGGDPAAIGSVFLQDFVSLIGGIIGAINIPERWFPGQFDFCFNSHNIMHVLVVLAVYYMHQATVADLKWMATVNCGNPGIR
;
A
#
# COMPACT_ATOMS: atom_id res chain seq x y z
N MET A 1 -7.99 3.84 -14.10
CA MET A 1 -6.90 4.83 -14.06
C MET A 1 -6.15 4.78 -12.73
N CYS A 2 -6.77 5.11 -11.58
CA CYS A 2 -6.09 5.15 -10.27
C CYS A 2 -5.37 3.85 -9.86
N HIS A 3 -5.98 2.68 -10.11
CA HIS A 3 -5.35 1.39 -9.81
C HIS A 3 -4.03 1.17 -10.59
N ILE A 4 -3.98 1.55 -11.87
CA ILE A 4 -2.77 1.37 -12.70
C ILE A 4 -1.67 2.30 -12.23
N VAL A 5 -2.01 3.57 -11.95
CA VAL A 5 -1.06 4.55 -11.41
C VAL A 5 -0.51 4.07 -10.07
N GLY A 6 -1.38 3.62 -9.16
CA GLY A 6 -0.99 3.02 -7.89
C GLY A 6 -0.13 1.77 -8.06
N SER A 7 -0.44 0.94 -9.07
CA SER A 7 0.35 -0.26 -9.33
C SER A 7 1.73 0.08 -9.85
N VAL A 8 1.90 1.09 -10.71
CA VAL A 8 3.15 1.38 -11.44
C VAL A 8 4.08 2.39 -10.72
N SER A 9 3.55 3.21 -9.83
CA SER A 9 4.34 4.22 -9.14
C SER A 9 5.52 3.72 -8.29
N PRO A 10 5.46 2.57 -7.57
CA PRO A 10 6.55 2.19 -6.68
C PRO A 10 7.79 1.74 -7.46
N TRP A 11 7.62 1.07 -8.61
CA TRP A 11 8.76 0.64 -9.43
C TRP A 11 9.47 1.82 -10.07
N VAL A 12 8.71 2.79 -10.61
CA VAL A 12 9.33 3.98 -11.21
C VAL A 12 10.10 4.76 -10.16
N GLY A 13 9.49 4.96 -8.98
CA GLY A 13 10.12 5.63 -7.85
C GLY A 13 11.41 4.95 -7.42
N SER A 14 11.31 3.65 -7.13
CA SER A 14 12.41 2.87 -6.59
C SER A 14 13.55 2.65 -7.58
N PHE A 15 13.23 2.36 -8.85
CA PHE A 15 14.22 2.16 -9.90
C PHE A 15 15.06 3.41 -10.11
N LEU A 16 14.41 4.59 -10.23
CA LEU A 16 15.13 5.86 -10.40
C LEU A 16 16.02 6.17 -9.20
N TYR A 17 15.53 5.92 -7.98
CA TYR A 17 16.35 6.11 -6.78
C TYR A 17 17.58 5.22 -6.78
N HIS A 18 17.43 3.90 -6.92
CA HIS A 18 18.55 2.98 -6.84
C HIS A 18 19.55 3.13 -8.00
N LEU A 19 19.08 3.52 -9.18
CA LEU A 19 19.96 3.76 -10.32
C LEU A 19 20.83 5.02 -10.13
N PHE A 20 20.27 6.09 -9.54
CA PHE A 20 20.92 7.41 -9.49
C PHE A 20 21.33 7.87 -8.08
N MET A 21 21.16 7.05 -7.03
CA MET A 21 21.48 7.43 -5.65
C MET A 21 22.96 7.82 -5.42
N ASN A 22 23.88 7.28 -6.22
CA ASN A 22 25.33 7.57 -6.15
C ASN A 22 25.80 8.56 -7.22
N HIS A 23 24.88 9.34 -7.81
CA HIS A 23 25.22 10.29 -8.87
C HIS A 23 26.08 11.46 -8.35
N ALA A 24 26.94 12.01 -9.22
CA ALA A 24 27.92 13.05 -8.88
C ALA A 24 27.33 14.36 -8.32
N GLN A 25 26.02 14.59 -8.49
CA GLN A 25 25.32 15.74 -7.91
C GLN A 25 25.13 15.64 -6.37
N GLY A 26 25.58 14.56 -5.75
CA GLY A 26 25.74 14.44 -4.30
C GLY A 26 24.44 14.38 -3.52
N GLU A 27 24.49 14.83 -2.26
CA GLU A 27 23.44 14.59 -1.26
C GLU A 27 22.07 15.19 -1.62
N ARG A 28 22.04 16.32 -2.35
CA ARG A 28 20.78 16.98 -2.73
C ARG A 28 19.95 16.11 -3.66
N LEU A 29 20.58 15.48 -4.65
CA LEU A 29 19.92 14.57 -5.58
C LEU A 29 19.50 13.28 -4.87
N TYR A 30 20.36 12.72 -4.02
CA TYR A 30 20.05 11.56 -3.18
C TYR A 30 18.75 11.77 -2.38
N ARG A 31 18.62 12.89 -1.67
CA ARG A 31 17.41 13.19 -0.88
C ARG A 31 16.16 13.33 -1.73
N ARG A 32 16.25 13.96 -2.92
CA ARG A 32 15.11 14.10 -3.84
C ARG A 32 14.67 12.77 -4.44
N LEU A 33 15.62 11.93 -4.85
CA LEU A 33 15.34 10.60 -5.37
C LEU A 33 14.72 9.71 -4.29
N LEU A 34 15.21 9.81 -3.05
CA LEU A 34 14.62 9.09 -1.92
C LEU A 34 13.19 9.56 -1.60
N GLN A 35 12.91 10.86 -1.69
CA GLN A 35 11.54 11.37 -1.60
C GLN A 35 10.66 10.82 -2.73
N LEU A 36 11.18 10.71 -3.94
CA LEU A 36 10.48 10.17 -5.10
C LEU A 36 10.16 8.67 -4.93
N ASP A 37 11.07 7.88 -4.36
CA ASP A 37 10.81 6.48 -3.98
C ASP A 37 9.69 6.38 -2.93
N MET A 38 9.75 7.20 -1.88
CA MET A 38 8.70 7.27 -0.85
C MET A 38 7.34 7.71 -1.40
N ILE A 39 7.32 8.67 -2.35
CA ILE A 39 6.10 9.06 -3.06
C ILE A 39 5.56 7.89 -3.88
N GLY A 40 6.41 7.09 -4.53
CA GLY A 40 6.00 5.89 -5.26
C GLY A 40 5.25 4.89 -4.37
N ILE A 41 5.77 4.63 -3.17
CA ILE A 41 5.10 3.78 -2.16
C ILE A 41 3.79 4.43 -1.71
N TRP A 42 3.79 5.73 -1.43
CA TRP A 42 2.59 6.46 -1.03
C TRP A 42 1.48 6.38 -2.08
N VAL A 43 1.80 6.63 -3.36
CA VAL A 43 0.84 6.55 -4.48
C VAL A 43 0.22 5.15 -4.55
N THR A 44 1.02 4.10 -4.37
CA THR A 44 0.56 2.70 -4.31
C THR A 44 -0.40 2.47 -3.16
N GLN A 45 -0.01 2.86 -1.94
CA GLN A 45 -0.82 2.62 -0.74
C GLN A 45 -2.10 3.46 -0.71
N SER A 46 -2.07 4.68 -1.27
CA SER A 46 -3.21 5.57 -1.33
C SER A 46 -4.15 5.20 -2.48
N PHE A 47 -3.69 5.28 -3.72
CA PHE A 47 -4.56 5.02 -4.88
C PHE A 47 -4.85 3.54 -5.11
N GLY A 48 -3.96 2.65 -4.68
CA GLY A 48 -4.19 1.20 -4.74
C GLY A 48 -5.23 0.71 -3.73
N ALA A 49 -5.40 1.40 -2.60
CA ALA A 49 -6.44 1.05 -1.63
C ALA A 49 -7.78 1.76 -1.86
N LEU A 50 -7.84 2.84 -2.66
CA LEU A 50 -9.09 3.50 -3.03
C LEU A 50 -10.17 2.54 -3.56
N PRO A 51 -9.88 1.60 -4.48
CA PRO A 51 -10.86 0.61 -4.92
C PRO A 51 -11.44 -0.22 -3.78
N MET A 52 -10.59 -0.69 -2.85
CA MET A 52 -11.03 -1.44 -1.69
C MET A 52 -11.99 -0.62 -0.83
N ILE A 53 -11.66 0.64 -0.54
CA ILE A 53 -12.48 1.53 0.29
C ILE A 53 -13.84 1.82 -0.36
N CYS A 54 -13.82 2.12 -1.65
CA CYS A 54 -15.03 2.34 -2.44
C CYS A 54 -15.94 1.10 -2.45
N THR A 55 -15.34 -0.09 -2.55
CA THR A 55 -16.07 -1.36 -2.58
C THR A 55 -16.63 -1.71 -1.21
N THR A 56 -15.84 -1.57 -0.13
CA THR A 56 -16.29 -1.84 1.25
C THR A 56 -17.46 -0.95 1.64
N SER A 57 -17.43 0.32 1.23
CA SER A 57 -18.47 1.30 1.54
C SER A 57 -19.58 1.38 0.50
N PHE A 58 -19.58 0.51 -0.53
CA PHE A 58 -20.46 0.64 -1.70
C PHE A 58 -21.93 0.59 -1.34
N CYS A 59 -22.33 -0.34 -0.46
CA CYS A 59 -23.71 -0.54 -0.02
C CYS A 59 -24.09 0.25 1.24
N PHE A 60 -23.21 1.12 1.76
CA PHE A 60 -23.57 2.01 2.86
C PHE A 60 -24.45 3.17 2.39
N PRO A 61 -25.21 3.80 3.30
CA PRO A 61 -25.91 5.04 3.01
C PRO A 61 -24.96 6.08 2.42
N TRP A 62 -25.46 6.87 1.46
CA TRP A 62 -24.69 7.87 0.72
C TRP A 62 -23.77 8.72 1.62
N THR A 63 -24.31 9.24 2.72
CA THR A 63 -23.57 10.06 3.68
C THR A 63 -22.38 9.32 4.27
N ILE A 64 -22.57 8.09 4.74
CA ILE A 64 -21.51 7.27 5.35
C ILE A 64 -20.44 6.93 4.32
N ARG A 65 -20.86 6.52 3.12
CA ARG A 65 -19.95 6.18 2.02
C ARG A 65 -18.98 7.32 1.71
N TRP A 66 -19.49 8.53 1.53
CA TRP A 66 -18.63 9.68 1.23
C TRP A 66 -17.81 10.15 2.42
N LEU A 67 -18.32 10.03 3.65
CA LEU A 67 -17.53 10.30 4.85
C LEU A 67 -16.34 9.35 4.99
N VAL A 68 -16.50 8.07 4.70
CA VAL A 68 -15.41 7.08 4.72
C VAL A 68 -14.37 7.39 3.64
N ILE A 69 -14.80 7.67 2.40
CA ILE A 69 -13.88 8.00 1.30
C ILE A 69 -13.14 9.32 1.59
N PHE A 70 -13.85 10.35 2.05
CA PHE A 70 -13.26 11.66 2.33
C PHE A 70 -12.28 11.60 3.50
N SER A 71 -12.64 10.92 4.60
CA SER A 71 -11.75 10.76 5.75
C SER A 71 -10.47 10.02 5.36
N TYR A 72 -10.57 8.96 4.55
CA TYR A 72 -9.42 8.27 4.01
C TYR A 72 -8.52 9.16 3.13
N CYS A 73 -9.12 9.96 2.23
CA CYS A 73 -8.37 10.89 1.39
C CYS A 73 -7.59 11.92 2.22
N LEU A 74 -8.20 12.45 3.29
CA LEU A 74 -7.55 13.37 4.21
C LEU A 74 -6.37 12.71 4.95
N MET A 75 -6.57 11.48 5.45
CA MET A 75 -5.52 10.69 6.11
C MET A 75 -4.37 10.36 5.14
N SER A 76 -4.68 10.04 3.89
CA SER A 76 -3.70 9.82 2.83
C SER A 76 -2.90 11.09 2.51
N ALA A 77 -3.56 12.24 2.39
CA ALA A 77 -2.91 13.53 2.16
C ALA A 77 -1.99 13.92 3.34
N TRP A 78 -2.41 13.63 4.57
CA TRP A 78 -1.56 13.78 5.75
C TRP A 78 -0.33 12.87 5.70
N GLY A 79 -0.52 11.60 5.31
CA GLY A 79 0.57 10.65 5.07
C GLY A 79 1.58 11.17 4.04
N LEU A 80 1.12 11.76 2.93
CA LEU A 80 1.99 12.37 1.91
C LEU A 80 2.81 13.51 2.50
N HIS A 81 2.17 14.39 3.26
CA HIS A 81 2.83 15.52 3.90
C HIS A 81 3.97 15.05 4.80
N LYS A 82 3.74 13.98 5.58
CA LYS A 82 4.77 13.35 6.40
C LYS A 82 5.85 12.68 5.55
N ALA A 83 5.50 11.95 4.50
CA ALA A 83 6.45 11.25 3.62
C ALA A 83 7.45 12.23 2.96
N VAL A 84 6.97 13.38 2.47
CA VAL A 84 7.83 14.38 1.82
C VAL A 84 8.73 15.10 2.81
N ARG A 85 8.29 15.28 4.06
CA ARG A 85 9.05 16.00 5.10
C ARG A 85 9.87 15.10 6.03
N ALA A 86 9.80 13.78 5.86
CA ALA A 86 10.41 12.84 6.79
C ALA A 86 11.94 12.87 6.73
N TRP A 87 12.55 13.20 7.86
CA TRP A 87 14.00 13.32 7.99
C TRP A 87 14.65 12.02 8.50
N SER A 88 13.99 11.32 9.43
CA SER A 88 14.48 10.04 9.97
C SER A 88 13.88 8.82 9.27
N PRO A 89 14.57 7.66 9.28
CA PRO A 89 14.01 6.39 8.77
C PRO A 89 12.70 5.97 9.47
N TRP A 90 12.56 6.29 10.75
CA TRP A 90 11.35 5.98 11.52
C TRP A 90 10.18 6.89 11.12
N ASP A 91 10.41 8.19 10.93
CA ASP A 91 9.38 9.11 10.44
C ASP A 91 8.82 8.69 9.08
N ARG A 92 9.69 8.16 8.21
CA ARG A 92 9.32 7.65 6.88
C ARG A 92 8.42 6.41 6.95
N ARG A 93 8.56 5.58 7.98
CA ARG A 93 7.73 4.37 8.13
C ARG A 93 6.39 4.68 8.76
N MET A 94 6.39 5.57 9.75
CA MET A 94 5.17 5.94 10.48
C MET A 94 4.15 6.69 9.60
N CYS A 95 4.58 7.31 8.49
CA CYS A 95 3.65 7.99 7.57
C CYS A 95 2.66 7.02 6.90
N PHE A 96 2.98 5.72 6.83
CA PHE A 96 2.13 4.69 6.24
C PHE A 96 1.26 3.95 7.26
N ALA A 97 1.52 4.12 8.57
CA ALA A 97 0.79 3.44 9.63
C ALA A 97 -0.71 3.79 9.60
N LEU A 98 -1.04 5.06 9.36
CA LEU A 98 -2.40 5.53 9.37
C LEU A 98 -3.25 4.95 8.21
N PRO A 99 -2.81 5.02 6.92
CA PRO A 99 -3.46 4.29 5.82
C PRO A 99 -3.57 2.78 6.06
N PHE A 100 -2.53 2.16 6.65
CA PHE A 100 -2.53 0.73 6.94
C PHE A 100 -3.61 0.36 7.97
N VAL A 101 -3.72 1.12 9.07
CA VAL A 101 -4.76 0.91 10.08
C VAL A 101 -6.16 1.06 9.48
N THR A 102 -6.39 2.06 8.63
CA THR A 102 -7.69 2.21 7.96
C THR A 102 -8.03 0.99 7.11
N ARG A 103 -7.07 0.47 6.34
CA ARG A 103 -7.27 -0.74 5.51
C ARG A 103 -7.57 -1.96 6.36
N LEU A 104 -6.88 -2.12 7.50
CA LEU A 104 -7.16 -3.19 8.45
C LEU A 104 -8.59 -3.08 9.00
N CYS A 105 -9.02 -1.89 9.43
CA CYS A 105 -10.39 -1.66 9.91
C CYS A 105 -11.44 -2.00 8.83
N LEU A 106 -11.23 -1.59 7.58
CA LEU A 106 -12.15 -1.89 6.48
C LEU A 106 -12.16 -3.38 6.12
N THR A 107 -11.02 -4.06 6.24
CA THR A 107 -10.92 -5.50 6.06
C THR A 107 -11.72 -6.23 7.14
N LEU A 108 -11.63 -5.78 8.39
CA LEU A 108 -12.46 -6.32 9.48
C LEU A 108 -13.96 -6.12 9.20
N LEU A 109 -14.37 -4.97 8.67
CA LEU A 109 -15.77 -4.76 8.27
C LEU A 109 -16.22 -5.73 7.18
N ARG A 110 -15.35 -6.09 6.23
CA ARG A 110 -15.66 -7.11 5.21
C ARG A 110 -15.81 -8.49 5.82
N VAL A 111 -14.89 -8.87 6.72
CA VAL A 111 -14.90 -10.18 7.38
C VAL A 111 -16.13 -10.35 8.28
N THR A 112 -16.61 -9.29 8.92
CA THR A 112 -17.84 -9.34 9.73
C THR A 112 -19.13 -9.29 8.90
N GLY A 113 -19.04 -9.17 7.58
CA GLY A 113 -20.19 -9.07 6.68
C GLY A 113 -20.94 -7.75 6.75
N ILE A 114 -20.38 -6.75 7.44
CA ILE A 114 -20.96 -5.39 7.53
C ILE A 114 -20.60 -4.59 6.26
N GLY A 115 -19.36 -4.72 5.78
CA GLY A 115 -18.87 -4.07 4.57
C GLY A 115 -19.12 -4.90 3.31
N GLY A 116 -19.16 -4.22 2.15
CA GLY A 116 -19.26 -4.87 0.84
C GLY A 116 -17.94 -5.39 0.29
N GLY A 117 -18.00 -6.12 -0.82
CA GLY A 117 -16.86 -6.65 -1.55
C GLY A 117 -17.01 -8.12 -1.90
N ASP A 118 -16.16 -8.59 -2.82
CA ASP A 118 -16.18 -9.98 -3.24
C ASP A 118 -15.62 -10.87 -2.09
N PRO A 119 -16.36 -11.89 -1.61
CA PRO A 119 -15.83 -12.83 -0.63
C PRO A 119 -14.53 -13.51 -1.09
N ALA A 120 -14.37 -13.75 -2.40
CA ALA A 120 -13.16 -14.32 -2.97
C ALA A 120 -11.96 -13.34 -2.91
N ALA A 121 -12.20 -12.04 -2.79
CA ALA A 121 -11.14 -11.04 -2.67
C ALA A 121 -10.52 -11.00 -1.27
N ILE A 122 -11.20 -11.47 -0.22
CA ILE A 122 -10.73 -11.37 1.18
C ILE A 122 -9.35 -11.99 1.37
N GLY A 123 -9.09 -13.16 0.78
CA GLY A 123 -7.78 -13.80 0.85
C GLY A 123 -6.67 -12.93 0.26
N SER A 124 -6.92 -12.33 -0.91
CA SER A 124 -5.98 -11.42 -1.57
C SER A 124 -5.77 -10.13 -0.76
N VAL A 125 -6.82 -9.59 -0.16
CA VAL A 125 -6.74 -8.41 0.73
C VAL A 125 -5.86 -8.71 1.95
N PHE A 126 -6.07 -9.85 2.59
CA PHE A 126 -5.27 -10.28 3.73
C PHE A 126 -3.80 -10.50 3.34
N LEU A 127 -3.56 -11.22 2.22
CA LEU A 127 -2.21 -11.49 1.75
C LEU A 127 -1.46 -10.21 1.38
N GLN A 128 -2.13 -9.23 0.75
CA GLN A 128 -1.56 -7.91 0.47
C GLN A 128 -1.04 -7.24 1.75
N ASP A 129 -1.83 -7.20 2.82
CA ASP A 129 -1.41 -6.57 4.08
C ASP A 129 -0.37 -7.37 4.82
N PHE A 130 -0.51 -8.70 4.85
CA PHE A 130 0.41 -9.58 5.51
C PHE A 130 1.82 -9.48 4.90
N VAL A 131 1.95 -9.62 3.57
CA VAL A 131 3.26 -9.55 2.92
C VAL A 131 3.86 -8.14 2.98
N SER A 132 3.04 -7.09 2.94
CA SER A 132 3.50 -5.71 3.14
C SER A 132 4.08 -5.50 4.54
N LEU A 133 3.41 -6.01 5.57
CA LEU A 133 3.87 -5.92 6.96
C LEU A 133 5.17 -6.69 7.16
N ILE A 134 5.25 -7.92 6.66
CA ILE A 134 6.47 -8.74 6.73
C ILE A 134 7.63 -8.04 6.00
N GLY A 135 7.40 -7.50 4.79
CA GLY A 135 8.43 -6.74 4.07
C GLY A 135 8.92 -5.51 4.83
N GLY A 136 7.99 -4.76 5.43
CA GLY A 136 8.31 -3.61 6.27
C GLY A 136 9.11 -3.99 7.52
N ILE A 137 8.80 -5.12 8.15
CA ILE A 137 9.54 -5.64 9.32
C ILE A 137 10.94 -6.08 8.90
N ILE A 138 11.07 -6.86 7.83
CA ILE A 138 12.36 -7.36 7.31
C ILE A 138 13.30 -6.19 7.00
N GLY A 139 12.83 -5.21 6.22
CA GLY A 139 13.59 -3.99 5.93
C GLY A 139 13.81 -3.09 7.14
N ALA A 140 13.08 -3.30 8.26
CA ALA A 140 13.27 -2.55 9.49
C ALA A 140 14.37 -3.09 10.39
N ILE A 141 14.47 -4.41 10.47
CA ILE A 141 15.40 -5.10 11.36
C ILE A 141 16.69 -5.52 10.65
N ASN A 142 16.76 -5.34 9.32
CA ASN A 142 17.89 -5.63 8.45
C ASN A 142 18.31 -7.12 8.49
N ILE A 143 17.34 -8.03 8.44
CA ILE A 143 17.58 -9.48 8.40
C ILE A 143 17.44 -9.96 6.95
N PRO A 144 18.35 -10.82 6.44
CA PRO A 144 19.33 -11.64 7.16
C PRO A 144 20.73 -11.04 7.36
N GLU A 145 21.07 -9.91 6.75
CA GLU A 145 22.42 -9.34 6.78
C GLU A 145 22.90 -8.97 8.19
N ARG A 146 21.99 -8.69 9.13
CA ARG A 146 22.31 -8.50 10.54
C ARG A 146 22.79 -9.77 11.22
N TRP A 147 22.35 -10.95 10.79
CA TRP A 147 22.78 -12.23 11.33
C TRP A 147 24.09 -12.71 10.72
N PHE A 148 24.28 -12.44 9.42
CA PHE A 148 25.46 -12.87 8.67
C PHE A 148 26.07 -11.70 7.89
N PRO A 149 26.83 -10.81 8.58
CA PRO A 149 27.43 -9.64 7.95
C PRO A 149 28.44 -10.07 6.87
N GLY A 150 28.38 -9.41 5.71
CA GLY A 150 29.27 -9.68 4.56
C GLY A 150 28.84 -10.83 3.64
N GLN A 151 27.84 -11.63 4.01
CA GLN A 151 27.36 -12.74 3.15
C GLN A 151 26.28 -12.31 2.15
N PHE A 152 25.54 -11.25 2.45
CA PHE A 152 24.36 -10.81 1.70
C PHE A 152 24.51 -9.44 1.02
N ASP A 153 25.75 -8.99 0.82
CA ASP A 153 26.05 -7.64 0.32
C ASP A 153 25.50 -7.40 -1.10
N PHE A 154 25.51 -8.44 -1.95
CA PHE A 154 25.04 -8.34 -3.35
C PHE A 154 23.61 -8.85 -3.53
N CYS A 155 23.25 -9.97 -2.92
CA CYS A 155 21.96 -10.63 -3.10
C CYS A 155 21.36 -11.04 -1.75
N PHE A 156 20.03 -11.15 -1.71
CA PHE A 156 19.25 -11.57 -0.52
C PHE A 156 19.44 -10.71 0.75
N ASN A 157 19.97 -9.49 0.65
CA ASN A 157 19.81 -8.52 1.73
C ASN A 157 18.33 -8.19 1.97
N SER A 158 18.02 -7.72 3.18
CA SER A 158 16.67 -7.36 3.61
C SER A 158 15.97 -6.38 2.66
N HIS A 159 16.73 -5.47 2.06
CA HIS A 159 16.20 -4.44 1.16
C HIS A 159 15.71 -5.05 -0.16
N ASN A 160 16.49 -5.98 -0.74
CA ASN A 160 16.08 -6.75 -1.92
C ASN A 160 14.87 -7.64 -1.61
N ILE A 161 14.84 -8.28 -0.44
CA ILE A 161 13.70 -9.10 -0.01
C ILE A 161 12.45 -8.23 0.15
N MET A 162 12.58 -7.06 0.78
CA MET A 162 11.50 -6.09 0.93
C MET A 162 10.92 -5.70 -0.43
N HIS A 163 11.76 -5.41 -1.44
CA HIS A 163 11.28 -5.11 -2.79
C HIS A 163 10.50 -6.25 -3.43
N VAL A 164 10.97 -7.49 -3.30
CA VAL A 164 10.24 -8.68 -3.77
C VAL A 164 8.87 -8.80 -3.09
N LEU A 165 8.80 -8.55 -1.78
CA LEU A 165 7.54 -8.59 -1.04
C LEU A 165 6.59 -7.44 -1.43
N VAL A 166 7.11 -6.26 -1.78
CA VAL A 166 6.30 -5.17 -2.35
C VAL A 166 5.70 -5.59 -3.69
N VAL A 167 6.45 -6.30 -4.55
CA VAL A 167 5.92 -6.83 -5.82
C VAL A 167 4.73 -7.76 -5.56
N LEU A 168 4.89 -8.69 -4.62
CA LEU A 168 3.84 -9.64 -4.24
C LEU A 168 2.62 -8.93 -3.63
N ALA A 169 2.84 -7.90 -2.81
CA ALA A 169 1.75 -7.09 -2.26
C ALA A 169 0.93 -6.41 -3.36
N VAL A 170 1.59 -5.80 -4.35
CA VAL A 170 0.91 -5.17 -5.49
C VAL A 170 0.16 -6.19 -6.37
N TYR A 171 0.71 -7.41 -6.51
CA TYR A 171 0.02 -8.50 -7.20
C TYR A 171 -1.29 -8.88 -6.49
N TYR A 172 -1.27 -9.10 -5.18
CA TYR A 172 -2.48 -9.41 -4.41
C TYR A 172 -3.47 -8.25 -4.39
N MET A 173 -2.98 -7.01 -4.30
CA MET A 173 -3.79 -5.79 -4.46
C MET A 173 -4.53 -5.78 -5.80
N HIS A 174 -3.85 -6.15 -6.89
CA HIS A 174 -4.46 -6.22 -8.20
C HIS A 174 -5.55 -7.29 -8.28
N GLN A 175 -5.28 -8.49 -7.76
CA GLN A 175 -6.26 -9.59 -7.72
C GLN A 175 -7.51 -9.16 -6.94
N ALA A 176 -7.34 -8.60 -5.75
CA ALA A 176 -8.44 -8.11 -4.92
C ALA A 176 -9.24 -7.00 -5.64
N THR A 177 -8.55 -6.03 -6.24
CA THR A 177 -9.19 -4.91 -6.94
C THR A 177 -10.02 -5.39 -8.14
N VAL A 178 -9.51 -6.33 -8.94
CA VAL A 178 -10.23 -6.85 -10.10
C VAL A 178 -11.48 -7.62 -9.68
N ALA A 179 -11.38 -8.45 -8.64
CA ALA A 179 -12.53 -9.16 -8.07
C ALA A 179 -13.60 -8.18 -7.54
N ASP A 180 -13.18 -7.20 -6.74
CA ASP A 180 -14.06 -6.16 -6.19
C ASP A 180 -14.78 -5.33 -7.28
N LEU A 181 -14.07 -4.95 -8.35
CA LEU A 181 -14.66 -4.21 -9.46
C LEU A 181 -15.72 -5.04 -10.20
N LYS A 182 -15.49 -6.35 -10.37
CA LYS A 182 -16.48 -7.26 -10.96
C LYS A 182 -17.70 -7.40 -10.05
N TRP A 183 -17.48 -7.56 -8.74
CA TRP A 183 -18.55 -7.63 -7.77
C TRP A 183 -19.43 -6.38 -7.76
N MET A 184 -18.82 -5.18 -7.75
CA MET A 184 -19.55 -3.91 -7.81
C MET A 184 -20.37 -3.74 -9.10
N ALA A 185 -19.94 -4.34 -10.22
CA ALA A 185 -20.67 -4.29 -11.48
C ALA A 185 -21.93 -5.18 -11.46
N THR A 186 -21.98 -6.18 -10.57
CA THR A 186 -23.08 -7.17 -10.52
C THR A 186 -24.00 -7.00 -9.31
N VAL A 187 -23.50 -6.42 -8.21
CA VAL A 187 -24.25 -6.36 -6.95
C VAL A 187 -25.35 -5.30 -6.99
N ASN A 188 -26.50 -5.63 -6.43
CA ASN A 188 -27.58 -4.66 -6.17
C ASN A 188 -27.80 -4.52 -4.66
N CYS A 189 -27.30 -3.42 -4.09
CA CYS A 189 -27.39 -3.13 -2.66
C CYS A 189 -28.82 -2.92 -2.14
N GLY A 190 -29.83 -2.87 -3.03
CA GLY A 190 -31.25 -2.77 -2.67
C GLY A 190 -31.92 -4.11 -2.31
N ASN A 191 -31.24 -5.25 -2.52
CA ASN A 191 -31.83 -6.56 -2.30
C ASN A 191 -31.20 -7.25 -1.07
N PRO A 192 -31.94 -7.45 0.04
CA PRO A 192 -31.38 -7.93 1.31
C PRO A 192 -30.90 -9.38 1.32
N GLY A 193 -31.07 -10.12 0.21
CA GLY A 193 -30.70 -11.55 0.07
C GLY A 193 -29.32 -11.81 -0.55
N ILE A 194 -28.57 -10.78 -0.94
CA ILE A 194 -27.18 -10.92 -1.40
C ILE A 194 -26.31 -10.23 -0.34
N ARG A 195 -26.11 -10.93 0.78
CA ARG A 195 -25.04 -10.64 1.76
C ARG A 195 -23.94 -11.67 1.58
#